data_AF-A0A9E5E456-F1
#
_entry.id   AF-A0A9E5E456-F1
#
_cell.length_a   1.000
_cell.length_b   1.000
_cell.length_c   1.000
_cell.angle_alpha   90.00
_cell.angle_beta   90.00
_cell.angle_gamma   90.00
#
_symmetry.space_group_name_H-M   'P 1'
#
loop_
_entity.id
_entity.type
_entity.pdbx_description
1 polymer ?
#
loop_
_entity_poly.entity_id
_entity_poly.type
_entity_poly.pdbx_seq_one_letter_code
_entity_poly.pdbx_strand_id
1 'polypeptide(L)'
;MSVCSPAVEEIQGLYGPFSFAEKILQKIWLRGDFDGTLVTATDGRRLHVGHPGKWNLLGGPDFRGARIRLGDGPELTGDIELHLRAADWVAHRHASDRAYDGVVLHVVLFPPEAGHVTRGAGGQAIPVVALLPWLHHDLEEFAAEEAVELLAGRTVARMPDELAALGEQELADLIASHAMKRWYQKVHYARLRVARLGWESACHHAALEILGYRFNRAPMLHVAARWALRDWAEGRAVPDEIYADQQGAWSL
;
A
#
# COMPACT_ATOMS: atom_id res chain seq x y z
N MET A 1 27.85 -13.70 -3.87
CA MET A 1 26.80 -13.04 -4.67
C MET A 1 25.48 -13.42 -4.03
N SER A 2 24.96 -12.58 -3.13
CA SER A 2 23.65 -12.81 -2.50
C SER A 2 22.60 -12.26 -3.46
N VAL A 3 21.83 -13.14 -4.07
CA VAL A 3 20.64 -12.75 -4.83
C VAL A 3 19.61 -12.38 -3.77
N CYS A 4 19.22 -11.11 -3.72
CA CYS A 4 18.11 -10.66 -2.87
C CYS A 4 16.88 -11.46 -3.32
N SER A 5 16.43 -12.41 -2.49
CA SER A 5 15.13 -13.05 -2.71
C SER A 5 14.09 -11.96 -2.47
N PRO A 6 13.18 -11.68 -3.41
CA PRO A 6 12.17 -10.67 -3.20
C PRO A 6 11.33 -11.07 -2.00
N ALA A 7 11.24 -10.24 -0.96
CA ALA A 7 10.37 -10.57 0.16
C ALA A 7 8.92 -10.51 -0.34
N VAL A 8 8.19 -11.58 -0.05
CA VAL A 8 6.78 -11.75 -0.41
C VAL A 8 6.04 -12.06 0.88
N GLU A 9 4.99 -11.29 1.15
CA GLU A 9 4.09 -11.54 2.26
C GLU A 9 2.77 -12.11 1.75
N GLU A 10 2.28 -13.16 2.41
CA GLU A 10 0.93 -13.66 2.18
C GLU A 10 -0.05 -12.85 3.03
N ILE A 11 -0.90 -12.08 2.36
CA ILE A 11 -1.88 -11.20 2.99
C ILE A 11 -3.26 -11.82 2.81
N GLN A 12 -4.02 -11.86 3.90
CA GLN A 12 -5.41 -12.30 3.84
C GLN A 12 -6.25 -11.23 3.15
N GLY A 13 -6.58 -11.47 1.89
CA GLY A 13 -7.48 -10.63 1.10
C GLY A 13 -8.94 -11.00 1.31
N LEU A 14 -9.82 -10.20 0.70
CA LEU A 14 -11.25 -10.40 0.78
C LEU A 14 -11.69 -11.72 0.14
N TYR A 15 -10.84 -12.29 -0.71
CA TYR A 15 -11.19 -13.41 -1.58
C TYR A 15 -10.24 -14.60 -1.48
N GLY A 16 -9.45 -14.62 -0.42
CA GLY A 16 -8.40 -15.59 -0.17
C GLY A 16 -7.07 -14.90 0.04
N PRO A 17 -6.05 -15.67 0.44
CA PRO A 17 -4.70 -15.15 0.54
C PRO A 17 -4.21 -14.67 -0.83
N PHE A 18 -3.54 -13.53 -0.86
CA PHE A 18 -2.77 -13.07 -2.01
C PHE A 18 -1.35 -12.75 -1.59
N SER A 19 -0.43 -12.79 -2.56
CA SER A 19 0.96 -12.45 -2.34
C SER A 19 1.19 -10.97 -2.62
N PHE A 20 1.84 -10.29 -1.69
CA PHE A 20 2.30 -8.92 -1.88
C PHE A 20 3.83 -8.89 -1.81
N ALA A 21 4.48 -8.56 -2.92
CA ALA A 21 5.94 -8.52 -3.03
C ALA A 21 6.47 -7.10 -2.80
N GLU A 22 7.68 -6.96 -2.27
CA GLU A 22 8.39 -5.67 -2.14
C GLU A 22 8.47 -4.92 -3.48
N LYS A 23 8.57 -5.64 -4.59
CA LYS A 23 8.54 -5.04 -5.93
C LYS A 23 7.28 -4.21 -6.18
N ILE A 24 6.14 -4.62 -5.64
CA ILE A 24 4.88 -3.85 -5.72
C ILE A 24 5.03 -2.55 -4.93
N LEU A 25 5.58 -2.61 -3.72
CA LEU A 25 5.86 -1.44 -2.89
C LEU A 25 6.83 -0.47 -3.58
N GLN A 26 7.87 -0.98 -4.25
CA GLN A 26 8.80 -0.19 -5.04
C GLN A 26 8.11 0.51 -6.22
N LYS A 27 7.18 -0.16 -6.91
CA LYS A 27 6.38 0.48 -7.97
C LYS A 27 5.49 1.59 -7.41
N ILE A 28 4.82 1.35 -6.28
CA ILE A 28 4.00 2.36 -5.58
C ILE A 28 4.85 3.59 -5.27
N TRP A 29 6.04 3.40 -4.70
CA TRP A 29 6.96 4.49 -4.39
C TRP A 29 7.41 5.25 -5.63
N LEU A 30 7.83 4.55 -6.68
CA LEU A 30 8.29 5.14 -7.93
C LEU A 30 7.22 6.01 -8.60
N ARG A 31 5.97 5.52 -8.60
CA ARG A 31 4.82 6.21 -9.22
C ARG A 31 4.28 7.33 -8.35
N GLY A 32 4.53 7.27 -7.04
CA GLY A 32 3.91 8.18 -6.08
C GLY A 32 2.45 7.84 -5.81
N ASP A 33 2.06 6.57 -5.88
CA ASP A 33 0.67 6.09 -5.75
C ASP A 33 0.20 6.04 -4.28
N PHE A 34 0.42 7.13 -3.55
CA PHE A 34 0.04 7.35 -2.17
C PHE A 34 -0.19 8.84 -1.91
N ASP A 35 -0.87 9.17 -0.81
CA ASP A 35 -1.17 10.56 -0.46
C ASP A 35 0.08 11.32 0.00
N GLY A 36 0.80 11.87 -0.97
CA GLY A 36 1.99 12.69 -0.76
C GLY A 36 1.72 14.01 -0.02
N THR A 37 0.46 14.41 0.19
CA THR A 37 0.11 15.64 0.92
C THR A 37 0.01 15.41 2.43
N LEU A 38 -0.30 14.19 2.83
CA LEU A 38 -0.55 13.82 4.23
C LEU A 38 0.49 12.84 4.81
N VAL A 39 1.25 12.13 3.97
CA VAL A 39 2.24 11.15 4.43
C VAL A 39 3.21 11.73 5.47
N THR A 40 3.32 11.04 6.60
CA THR A 40 4.23 11.41 7.70
C THR A 40 5.20 10.27 8.02
N ALA A 41 6.39 10.65 8.46
CA ALA A 41 7.29 9.74 9.16
C ALA A 41 6.72 9.34 10.53
N THR A 42 7.26 8.27 11.08
CA THR A 42 6.92 7.72 12.41
C THR A 42 7.17 8.70 13.57
N ASP A 43 7.99 9.73 13.35
CA ASP A 43 8.21 10.84 14.29
C ASP A 43 7.26 12.03 14.07
N GLY A 44 6.24 11.88 13.22
CA GLY A 44 5.21 12.87 12.94
C GLY A 44 5.61 13.94 11.90
N ARG A 45 6.85 13.95 11.42
CA ARG A 45 7.26 14.92 10.39
C ARG A 45 6.67 14.55 9.04
N ARG A 46 6.02 15.51 8.37
CA ARG A 46 5.49 15.33 7.01
C ARG A 46 6.62 15.04 6.03
N LEU A 47 6.44 14.03 5.18
CA LEU A 47 7.36 13.73 4.10
C LEU A 47 6.93 14.48 2.84
N HIS A 48 7.87 15.20 2.23
CA HIS A 48 7.74 15.76 0.89
C HIS A 48 8.74 15.08 -0.03
N VAL A 49 8.27 14.46 -1.11
CA VAL A 49 9.12 13.79 -2.10
C VAL A 49 9.29 14.71 -3.31
N GLY A 50 10.48 15.32 -3.45
CA GLY A 50 10.83 16.12 -4.62
C GLY A 50 11.31 15.26 -5.80
N HIS A 51 11.94 14.12 -5.52
CA HIS A 51 12.27 13.09 -6.51
C HIS A 51 12.37 11.73 -5.80
N PRO A 52 11.69 10.67 -6.27
CA PRO A 52 11.66 9.36 -5.58
C PRO A 52 13.01 8.62 -5.62
N GLY A 53 13.94 9.09 -6.47
CA GLY A 53 15.22 8.44 -6.75
C GLY A 53 15.15 7.62 -8.03
N LYS A 54 16.30 7.13 -8.49
CA LYS A 54 16.38 6.20 -9.63
C LYS A 54 16.27 4.78 -9.09
N TRP A 55 15.28 4.02 -9.57
CA TRP A 55 15.12 2.61 -9.20
C TRP A 55 16.38 1.81 -9.56
N ASN A 56 16.95 1.17 -8.55
CA ASN A 56 18.10 0.31 -8.65
C ASN A 56 17.64 -1.16 -8.69
N LEU A 57 17.90 -1.84 -9.81
CA LEU A 57 17.56 -3.26 -10.00
C LEU A 57 18.76 -4.19 -9.71
N LEU A 58 19.83 -3.63 -9.16
CA LEU A 58 21.06 -4.32 -8.77
C LEU A 58 21.21 -4.23 -7.25
N GLY A 59 22.28 -4.82 -6.69
CA GLY A 59 22.54 -4.75 -5.25
C GLY A 59 22.70 -3.32 -4.71
N GLY A 60 22.47 -3.18 -3.41
CA GLY A 60 22.42 -1.91 -2.69
C GLY A 60 20.98 -1.42 -2.52
N PRO A 61 20.78 -0.13 -2.19
CA PRO A 61 19.47 0.40 -1.86
C PRO A 61 18.54 0.42 -3.07
N ASP A 62 17.24 0.27 -2.81
CA ASP A 62 16.21 0.19 -3.85
C ASP A 62 16.14 1.42 -4.76
N PHE A 63 16.32 2.62 -4.22
CA PHE A 63 16.34 3.86 -5.00
C PHE A 63 17.57 4.69 -4.67
N ARG A 64 18.24 5.19 -5.70
CA ARG A 64 19.45 6.04 -5.54
C ARG A 64 19.19 7.49 -5.87
N GLY A 65 19.78 8.39 -5.09
CA GLY A 65 19.74 9.84 -5.35
C GLY A 65 18.32 10.44 -5.33
N ALA A 66 17.48 9.98 -4.40
CA ALA A 66 16.21 10.62 -4.09
C ALA A 66 16.43 12.01 -3.47
N ARG A 67 15.43 12.87 -3.63
CA ARG A 67 15.38 14.20 -2.99
C ARG A 67 14.11 14.30 -2.18
N ILE A 68 14.25 14.43 -0.87
CA ILE A 68 13.15 14.45 0.08
C ILE A 68 13.29 15.59 1.07
N ARG A 69 12.20 15.95 1.74
CA ARG A 69 12.20 16.88 2.86
C ARG A 69 11.28 16.36 3.96
N LEU A 70 11.67 16.54 5.22
CA LEU A 70 10.88 16.14 6.39
C LEU A 70 10.51 17.37 7.20
N GLY A 71 9.21 17.64 7.32
CA GLY A 71 8.67 18.88 7.90
C GLY A 71 9.25 20.11 7.22
N ASP A 72 9.55 21.14 8.02
CA ASP A 72 10.21 22.39 7.56
C ASP A 72 11.75 22.27 7.49
N GLY A 73 12.29 21.05 7.55
CA GLY A 73 13.73 20.80 7.48
C GLY A 73 14.35 21.09 6.11
N PRO A 74 15.68 21.00 5.99
CA PRO A 74 16.36 21.13 4.70
C PRO A 74 15.98 19.97 3.76
N GLU A 75 16.13 20.21 2.45
CA GLU A 75 16.08 19.13 1.47
C GLU A 75 17.29 18.20 1.66
N LEU A 76 17.01 16.90 1.71
CA LEU A 76 17.98 15.82 1.81
C LEU A 76 18.12 15.14 0.46
N THR A 77 19.35 14.83 0.07
CA THR A 77 19.64 13.98 -1.09
C THR A 77 20.33 12.71 -0.59
N GLY A 78 19.82 11.56 -1.01
CA GLY A 78 20.37 10.26 -0.63
C GLY A 78 19.54 9.11 -1.17
N ASP A 79 19.76 7.93 -0.63
CA ASP A 79 19.14 6.70 -1.10
C ASP A 79 17.91 6.34 -0.25
N ILE A 80 17.03 5.51 -0.81
CA ILE A 80 15.82 5.04 -0.15
C ILE A 80 15.80 3.53 -0.23
N GLU A 81 15.51 2.92 0.91
CA GLU A 81 15.33 1.48 1.04
C GLU A 81 13.89 1.16 1.40
N LEU A 82 13.33 0.12 0.77
CA LEU A 82 11.95 -0.30 1.00
C LEU A 82 11.90 -1.73 1.51
N HIS A 83 11.03 -1.96 2.48
CA HIS A 83 10.71 -3.32 2.94
C HIS A 83 9.22 -3.45 3.23
N LEU A 84 8.72 -4.68 3.33
CA LEU A 84 7.36 -4.87 3.85
C LEU A 84 7.31 -4.49 5.34
N ARG A 85 8.33 -4.86 6.11
CA ARG A 85 8.40 -4.64 7.56
C ARG A 85 9.69 -3.96 7.97
N ALA A 86 9.61 -3.13 9.01
CA ALA A 86 10.78 -2.39 9.48
C ALA A 86 11.89 -3.29 10.07
N ALA A 87 11.52 -4.49 10.53
CA ALA A 87 12.45 -5.50 11.03
C ALA A 87 13.39 -6.06 9.94
N ASP A 88 12.99 -5.98 8.66
CA ASP A 88 13.74 -6.55 7.54
C ASP A 88 15.08 -5.81 7.34
N TRP A 89 15.15 -4.52 7.71
CA TRP A 89 16.41 -3.77 7.77
C TRP A 89 17.49 -4.46 8.62
N VAL A 90 17.09 -4.99 9.78
CA VAL A 90 18.00 -5.70 10.70
C VAL A 90 18.25 -7.11 10.20
N ALA A 91 17.23 -7.80 9.70
CA ALA A 91 17.34 -9.14 9.16
C ALA A 91 18.35 -9.20 7.99
N HIS A 92 18.34 -8.19 7.12
CA HIS A 92 19.26 -8.06 6.00
C HIS A 92 20.64 -7.50 6.38
N ARG A 93 20.82 -7.09 7.65
CA ARG A 93 22.07 -6.52 8.18
C ARG A 93 22.53 -5.27 7.42
N HIS A 94 21.59 -4.47 6.95
CA HIS A 94 21.87 -3.24 6.18
C HIS A 94 22.72 -2.25 6.98
N ALA A 95 22.56 -2.20 8.30
CA ALA A 95 23.41 -1.39 9.18
C ALA A 95 24.89 -1.81 9.18
N SER A 96 25.24 -3.00 8.68
CA SER A 96 26.63 -3.46 8.58
C SER A 96 27.15 -3.48 7.14
N ASP A 97 26.32 -3.10 6.17
CA ASP A 97 26.69 -3.06 4.76
C ASP A 97 26.84 -1.61 4.29
N ARG A 98 28.06 -1.27 3.87
CA ARG A 98 28.43 0.08 3.42
C ARG A 98 27.67 0.52 2.17
N ALA A 99 27.08 -0.41 1.41
CA ALA A 99 26.22 -0.07 0.29
C ALA A 99 24.99 0.76 0.70
N TYR A 100 24.60 0.69 1.99
CA TYR A 100 23.42 1.36 2.55
C TYR A 100 23.77 2.60 3.39
N ASP A 101 25.05 3.01 3.45
CA ASP A 101 25.50 4.21 4.18
C ASP A 101 24.79 5.49 3.69
N GLY A 102 24.38 5.51 2.41
CA GLY A 102 23.68 6.63 1.78
C GLY A 102 22.17 6.69 2.02
N VAL A 103 21.58 5.71 2.73
CA VAL A 103 20.12 5.67 2.95
C VAL A 103 19.68 6.79 3.89
N VAL A 104 18.81 7.66 3.38
CA VAL A 104 18.25 8.81 4.11
C VAL A 104 16.80 8.63 4.51
N LEU A 105 16.13 7.60 3.99
CA LEU A 105 14.75 7.24 4.33
C LEU A 105 14.56 5.73 4.21
N HIS A 106 13.93 5.15 5.22
CA HIS A 106 13.47 3.77 5.19
C HIS A 106 11.95 3.76 5.06
N VAL A 107 11.45 3.25 3.94
CA VAL A 107 10.01 3.17 3.69
C VAL A 107 9.56 1.75 3.93
N VAL A 108 8.46 1.59 4.67
CA VAL A 108 7.91 0.28 4.99
C VAL A 108 6.45 0.20 4.56
N LEU A 109 5.98 -0.99 4.21
CA LEU A 109 4.55 -1.16 3.96
C LEU A 109 3.78 -1.03 5.28
N PHE A 110 4.04 -1.93 6.23
CA PHE A 110 3.30 -2.00 7.48
C PHE A 110 3.84 -1.03 8.54
N PRO A 111 2.94 -0.38 9.32
CA PRO A 111 3.36 0.42 10.47
C PRO A 111 4.26 -0.40 11.41
N PRO A 112 5.42 0.12 11.82
CA PRO A 112 6.26 -0.56 12.79
C PRO A 112 5.68 -0.48 14.20
N GLU A 113 6.23 -1.28 15.11
CA GLU A 113 5.92 -1.17 16.53
C GLU A 113 6.30 0.21 17.09
N ALA A 114 5.56 0.66 18.10
CA ALA A 114 5.82 1.94 18.75
C ALA A 114 7.25 2.01 19.30
N GLY A 115 7.98 3.07 18.95
CA GLY A 115 9.37 3.26 19.37
C GLY A 115 10.41 2.54 18.53
N HIS A 116 10.03 1.88 17.43
CA HIS A 116 10.99 1.33 16.45
C HIS A 116 11.92 2.42 15.91
N VAL A 117 13.22 2.11 15.80
CA VAL A 117 14.21 3.00 15.22
C VAL A 117 15.06 2.23 14.22
N THR A 118 15.02 2.64 12.96
CA THR A 118 15.99 2.17 11.96
C THR A 118 17.30 2.93 12.14
N ARG A 119 18.42 2.21 12.20
CA ARG A 119 19.76 2.80 12.35
C ARG A 119 20.65 2.45 11.17
N GLY A 120 21.35 3.45 10.63
CA GLY A 120 22.41 3.24 9.65
C GLY A 120 23.72 2.78 10.30
N ALA A 121 24.76 2.55 9.49
CA ALA A 121 26.02 1.98 9.97
C ALA A 121 26.77 2.83 10.99
N GLY A 122 26.61 4.15 10.96
CA GLY A 122 27.15 5.07 11.96
C GLY A 122 26.29 5.18 13.24
N GLY A 123 25.22 4.38 13.36
CA GLY A 123 24.27 4.43 14.47
C GLY A 123 23.26 5.57 14.39
N GLN A 124 23.35 6.41 13.35
CA GLN A 124 22.40 7.49 13.10
C GLN A 124 21.00 6.93 12.86
N ALA A 125 19.98 7.62 13.39
CA ALA A 125 18.59 7.28 13.13
C ALA A 125 18.23 7.63 11.69
N ILE A 126 17.68 6.67 10.96
CA ILE A 126 17.10 6.87 9.64
C ILE A 126 15.58 7.02 9.84
N PRO A 127 14.97 8.11 9.35
CA PRO A 127 13.52 8.30 9.39
C PRO A 127 12.79 7.11 8.73
N VAL A 128 11.69 6.68 9.36
CA VAL A 128 10.85 5.59 8.86
C VAL A 128 9.48 6.13 8.46
N VAL A 129 9.00 5.78 7.27
CA VAL A 129 7.65 6.09 6.78
C VAL A 129 6.91 4.79 6.50
N ALA A 130 5.72 4.63 7.09
CA ALA A 130 4.83 3.51 6.77
C ALA A 130 3.82 3.96 5.71
N LEU A 131 3.76 3.27 4.57
CA LEU A 131 2.89 3.68 3.46
C LEU A 131 1.48 3.14 3.54
N LEU A 132 1.23 2.01 4.21
CA LEU A 132 -0.10 1.38 4.23
C LEU A 132 -1.25 2.36 4.54
N PRO A 133 -1.15 3.28 5.51
CA PRO A 133 -2.22 4.23 5.81
C PRO A 133 -2.49 5.26 4.70
N TRP A 134 -1.54 5.46 3.80
CA TRP A 134 -1.53 6.54 2.81
C TRP A 134 -1.80 6.07 1.39
N LEU A 135 -1.92 4.76 1.17
CA LEU A 135 -2.15 4.20 -0.16
C LEU A 135 -3.49 4.67 -0.74
N HIS A 136 -3.52 4.87 -2.07
CA HIS A 136 -4.74 5.23 -2.78
C HIS A 136 -5.68 4.05 -3.02
N HIS A 137 -5.10 2.85 -3.10
CA HIS A 137 -5.79 1.58 -3.35
C HIS A 137 -5.48 0.58 -2.23
N ASP A 138 -6.31 -0.47 -2.12
CA ASP A 138 -6.00 -1.56 -1.20
C ASP A 138 -4.88 -2.46 -1.78
N LEU A 139 -4.28 -3.27 -0.91
CA LEU A 139 -3.15 -4.13 -1.29
C LEU A 139 -3.55 -5.22 -2.29
N GLU A 140 -4.80 -5.66 -2.26
CA GLU A 140 -5.32 -6.70 -3.15
C GLU A 140 -5.47 -6.15 -4.58
N GLU A 141 -5.89 -4.90 -4.73
CA GLU A 141 -5.94 -4.19 -6.02
C GLU A 141 -4.54 -4.02 -6.61
N PHE A 142 -3.56 -3.55 -5.84
CA PHE A 142 -2.17 -3.47 -6.30
C PHE A 142 -1.58 -4.84 -6.68
N ALA A 143 -1.87 -5.89 -5.91
CA ALA A 143 -1.43 -7.24 -6.23
C ALA A 143 -2.11 -7.78 -7.50
N ALA A 144 -3.40 -7.50 -7.69
CA ALA A 144 -4.11 -7.87 -8.90
C ALA A 144 -3.57 -7.16 -10.14
N GLU A 145 -3.25 -5.86 -10.03
CA GLU A 145 -2.61 -5.09 -11.10
C GLU A 145 -1.24 -5.64 -11.46
N GLU A 146 -0.40 -5.95 -10.46
CA GLU A 146 0.92 -6.58 -10.69
C GLU A 146 0.77 -7.92 -11.43
N ALA A 147 -0.18 -8.75 -11.02
CA ALA A 147 -0.44 -10.03 -11.66
C ALA A 147 -0.88 -9.84 -13.13
N VAL A 148 -1.73 -8.85 -13.42
CA VAL A 148 -2.13 -8.52 -14.79
C VAL A 148 -0.95 -8.00 -15.61
N GLU A 149 -0.11 -7.12 -15.06
CA GLU A 149 1.10 -6.62 -15.72
C GLU A 149 2.06 -7.76 -16.08
N LEU A 150 2.31 -8.68 -15.14
CA LEU A 150 3.16 -9.85 -15.34
C LEU A 150 2.61 -10.76 -16.44
N LEU A 151 1.30 -11.03 -16.43
CA LEU A 151 0.63 -11.84 -17.46
C LEU A 151 0.63 -11.15 -18.83
N ALA A 152 0.55 -9.81 -18.87
CA ALA A 152 0.54 -9.03 -20.10
C ALA A 152 1.94 -8.75 -20.66
N GLY A 153 3.00 -8.96 -19.89
CA GLY A 153 4.38 -8.68 -20.28
C GLY A 153 4.67 -7.19 -20.55
N ARG A 154 3.86 -6.26 -20.04
CA ARG A 154 3.98 -4.82 -20.33
C ARG A 154 4.68 -4.06 -19.19
N THR A 155 5.54 -3.11 -19.55
CA THR A 155 6.21 -2.20 -18.60
C THR A 155 5.48 -0.86 -18.58
N VAL A 156 5.06 -0.38 -17.41
CA VAL A 156 4.20 0.81 -17.25
C VAL A 156 4.78 2.12 -17.81
N ALA A 157 6.09 2.22 -17.96
CA ALA A 157 6.75 3.40 -18.51
C ALA A 157 6.31 3.76 -19.96
N ARG A 158 5.69 2.84 -20.71
CA ARG A 158 5.22 3.09 -22.09
C ARG A 158 3.71 3.25 -22.23
N MET A 159 2.95 3.04 -21.15
CA MET A 159 1.48 3.01 -21.26
C MET A 159 0.84 4.33 -21.69
N PRO A 160 1.27 5.53 -21.22
CA PRO A 160 0.67 6.78 -21.69
C PRO A 160 0.84 7.00 -23.19
N ASP A 161 2.05 6.74 -23.71
CA ASP A 161 2.36 6.88 -25.14
C ASP A 161 1.64 5.81 -25.97
N GLU A 162 1.57 4.56 -25.48
CA GLU A 162 0.83 3.47 -26.13
C GLU A 162 -0.67 3.75 -26.18
N LEU A 163 -1.26 4.26 -25.11
CA LEU A 163 -2.69 4.60 -25.05
C LEU A 163 -3.01 5.82 -25.93
N ALA A 164 -2.13 6.82 -25.96
CA ALA A 164 -2.27 8.00 -26.82
C ALA A 164 -2.13 7.67 -28.32
N ALA A 165 -1.44 6.57 -28.65
CA ALA A 165 -1.29 6.10 -30.02
C ALA A 165 -2.49 5.28 -30.54
N LEU A 166 -3.43 4.90 -29.67
CA LEU A 166 -4.63 4.14 -30.07
C LEU A 166 -5.67 5.06 -30.72
N GLY A 167 -6.41 4.53 -31.70
CA GLY A 167 -7.62 5.19 -32.17
C GLY A 167 -8.69 5.24 -31.08
N GLU A 168 -9.62 6.20 -31.17
CA GLU A 168 -10.69 6.40 -30.18
C GLU A 168 -11.50 5.12 -29.91
N GLN A 169 -11.83 4.37 -30.97
CA GLN A 169 -12.56 3.12 -30.85
C GLN A 169 -11.73 2.02 -30.15
N GLU A 170 -10.45 1.91 -30.48
CA GLU A 170 -9.55 0.91 -29.88
C GLU A 170 -9.32 1.19 -28.40
N LEU A 171 -9.18 2.48 -28.03
CA LEU A 171 -9.09 2.91 -26.65
C LEU A 171 -10.38 2.62 -25.89
N ALA A 172 -11.54 2.90 -26.48
CA ALA A 172 -12.84 2.60 -25.88
C ALA A 172 -13.03 1.09 -25.64
N ASP A 173 -12.66 0.26 -26.62
CA ASP A 173 -12.74 -1.20 -26.51
C ASP A 173 -11.77 -1.74 -25.44
N LEU A 174 -10.57 -1.16 -25.35
CA LEU A 174 -9.60 -1.50 -24.32
C LEU A 174 -10.12 -1.14 -22.92
N ILE A 175 -10.63 0.07 -22.73
CA ILE A 175 -11.23 0.51 -21.47
C ILE A 175 -12.40 -0.39 -21.11
N ALA A 176 -13.29 -0.70 -22.05
CA ALA A 176 -14.42 -1.58 -21.84
C ALA A 176 -13.97 -2.99 -21.44
N SER A 177 -12.96 -3.55 -22.11
CA SER A 177 -12.38 -4.85 -21.79
C SER A 177 -11.81 -4.90 -20.37
N HIS A 178 -11.04 -3.88 -19.96
CA HIS A 178 -10.50 -3.78 -18.61
C HIS A 178 -11.59 -3.53 -17.56
N ALA A 179 -12.58 -2.70 -17.85
CA ALA A 179 -13.75 -2.48 -16.99
C ALA A 179 -14.53 -3.80 -16.79
N MET A 180 -14.70 -4.59 -17.85
CA MET A 180 -15.36 -5.90 -17.77
C MET A 180 -14.54 -6.91 -16.95
N LYS A 181 -13.21 -6.95 -17.10
CA LYS A 181 -12.35 -7.77 -16.24
C LYS A 181 -12.51 -7.41 -14.77
N ARG A 182 -12.46 -6.11 -14.45
CA ARG A 182 -12.69 -5.60 -13.08
C ARG A 182 -14.09 -5.94 -12.58
N TRP A 183 -15.10 -5.85 -13.44
CA TRP A 183 -16.47 -6.24 -13.12
C TRP A 183 -16.58 -7.73 -12.79
N TYR A 184 -16.03 -8.60 -13.62
CA TYR A 184 -16.07 -10.05 -13.38
C TYR A 184 -15.36 -10.46 -12.10
N GLN A 185 -14.22 -9.83 -11.80
CA GLN A 185 -13.55 -9.99 -10.51
C GLN A 185 -14.49 -9.60 -9.38
N LYS A 186 -15.04 -8.37 -9.38
CA LYS A 186 -16.00 -7.91 -8.35
C LYS A 186 -17.21 -8.82 -8.20
N VAL A 187 -17.75 -9.36 -9.29
CA VAL A 187 -18.88 -10.31 -9.26
C VAL A 187 -18.50 -11.64 -8.66
N HIS A 188 -17.37 -12.24 -9.09
CA HIS A 188 -16.88 -13.51 -8.54
C HIS A 188 -16.72 -13.43 -7.02
N TYR A 189 -16.18 -12.33 -6.58
CA TYR A 189 -15.88 -11.96 -5.22
C TYR A 189 -17.10 -11.63 -4.36
N ALA A 190 -18.08 -10.90 -4.91
CA ALA A 190 -19.38 -10.76 -4.30
C ALA A 190 -20.06 -12.13 -4.11
N ARG A 191 -19.95 -13.04 -5.09
CA ARG A 191 -20.50 -14.41 -4.97
C ARG A 191 -19.84 -15.21 -3.84
N LEU A 192 -18.51 -15.14 -3.69
CA LEU A 192 -17.82 -15.79 -2.58
C LEU A 192 -18.28 -15.24 -1.22
N ARG A 193 -18.40 -13.92 -1.09
CA ARG A 193 -18.88 -13.28 0.14
C ARG A 193 -20.32 -13.67 0.47
N VAL A 194 -21.20 -13.69 -0.53
CA VAL A 194 -22.60 -14.16 -0.38
C VAL A 194 -22.65 -15.64 0.00
N ALA A 195 -21.81 -16.49 -0.61
CA ALA A 195 -21.75 -17.92 -0.26
C ALA A 195 -21.28 -18.16 1.19
N ARG A 196 -20.36 -17.32 1.70
CA ARG A 196 -19.82 -17.43 3.05
C ARG A 196 -20.73 -16.84 4.13
N LEU A 197 -21.32 -15.67 3.88
CA LEU A 197 -22.00 -14.87 4.90
C LEU A 197 -23.53 -14.86 4.73
N GLY A 198 -24.04 -15.35 3.61
CA GLY A 198 -25.42 -15.10 3.18
C GLY A 198 -25.59 -13.71 2.56
N TRP A 199 -26.70 -13.51 1.84
CA TRP A 199 -26.96 -12.29 1.07
C TRP A 199 -26.96 -11.03 1.95
N GLU A 200 -27.74 -11.03 3.02
CA GLU A 200 -27.93 -9.86 3.88
C GLU A 200 -26.62 -9.38 4.51
N SER A 201 -25.87 -10.30 5.12
CA SER A 201 -24.59 -9.97 5.76
C SER A 201 -23.55 -9.53 4.72
N ALA A 202 -23.52 -10.16 3.54
CA ALA A 202 -22.63 -9.73 2.47
C ALA A 202 -22.92 -8.30 2.00
N CYS A 203 -24.20 -7.94 1.83
CA CYS A 203 -24.62 -6.58 1.49
C CYS A 203 -24.25 -5.58 2.59
N HIS A 204 -24.50 -5.93 3.85
CA HIS A 204 -24.13 -5.10 5.01
C HIS A 204 -22.63 -4.80 5.06
N HIS A 205 -21.80 -5.84 4.91
CA HIS A 205 -20.35 -5.70 4.87
C HIS A 205 -19.90 -4.81 3.71
N ALA A 206 -20.47 -5.01 2.51
CA ALA A 206 -20.16 -4.16 1.36
C ALA A 206 -20.56 -2.70 1.59
N ALA A 207 -21.72 -2.45 2.21
CA ALA A 207 -22.19 -1.09 2.48
C ALA A 207 -21.28 -0.35 3.47
N LEU A 208 -20.95 -0.96 4.61
CA LEU A 208 -20.06 -0.31 5.57
C LEU A 208 -18.64 -0.14 5.01
N GLU A 209 -18.13 -1.15 4.30
CA GLU A 209 -16.84 -1.05 3.61
C GLU A 209 -16.77 0.18 2.67
N ILE A 210 -17.83 0.44 1.90
CA ILE A 210 -17.92 1.61 1.02
C ILE A 210 -17.92 2.91 1.83
N LEU A 211 -18.63 2.96 2.95
CA LEU A 211 -18.66 4.13 3.85
C LEU A 211 -17.29 4.43 4.48
N GLY A 212 -16.38 3.45 4.49
CA GLY A 212 -15.00 3.65 4.92
C GLY A 212 -14.19 4.51 3.97
N TYR A 213 -14.66 4.71 2.73
CA TYR A 213 -13.86 5.32 1.65
C TYR A 213 -12.45 4.74 1.59
N ARG A 214 -11.47 5.36 0.94
CA ARG A 214 -10.14 4.75 0.75
C ARG A 214 -9.43 4.39 2.06
N PHE A 215 -9.61 5.19 3.12
CA PHE A 215 -8.76 5.10 4.31
C PHE A 215 -9.35 4.27 5.46
N ASN A 216 -10.67 4.07 5.50
CA ASN A 216 -11.34 3.44 6.62
C ASN A 216 -12.12 2.17 6.23
N ARG A 217 -11.82 1.55 5.08
CA ARG A 217 -12.46 0.28 4.66
C ARG A 217 -12.26 -0.83 5.68
N ALA A 218 -11.03 -1.02 6.15
CA ALA A 218 -10.70 -2.07 7.11
C ALA A 218 -11.38 -1.84 8.49
N PRO A 219 -11.31 -0.64 9.10
CA PRO A 219 -12.11 -0.31 10.26
C PRO A 219 -13.61 -0.56 10.05
N MET A 220 -14.19 -0.09 8.94
CA MET A 220 -15.62 -0.29 8.67
C MET A 220 -16.00 -1.75 8.43
N LEU A 221 -15.13 -2.57 7.85
CA LEU A 221 -15.34 -4.02 7.74
C LEU A 221 -15.30 -4.69 9.11
N HIS A 222 -14.43 -4.23 10.02
CA HIS A 222 -14.42 -4.71 11.39
C HIS A 222 -15.72 -4.37 12.12
N VAL A 223 -16.23 -3.15 11.92
CA VAL A 223 -17.55 -2.74 12.38
C VAL A 223 -18.64 -3.65 11.80
N ALA A 224 -18.61 -3.96 10.50
CA ALA A 224 -19.59 -4.83 9.87
C ALA A 224 -19.59 -6.27 10.41
N ALA A 225 -18.40 -6.79 10.77
CA ALA A 225 -18.25 -8.11 11.35
C ALA A 225 -18.76 -8.18 12.80
N ARG A 226 -18.63 -7.08 13.54
CA ARG A 226 -19.02 -6.99 14.96
C ARG A 226 -20.48 -6.60 15.17
N TRP A 227 -21.02 -5.77 14.29
CA TRP A 227 -22.38 -5.23 14.38
C TRP A 227 -23.16 -5.61 13.12
N ALA A 228 -24.04 -6.60 13.24
CA ALA A 228 -24.86 -7.06 12.13
C ALA A 228 -25.93 -6.01 11.77
N LEU A 229 -26.48 -6.08 10.55
CA LEU A 229 -27.49 -5.13 10.07
C LEU A 229 -28.67 -4.93 11.06
N ARG A 230 -29.13 -6.02 11.70
CA ARG A 230 -30.19 -5.96 12.72
C ARG A 230 -29.81 -5.11 13.94
N ASP A 231 -28.54 -5.09 14.34
CA ASP A 231 -28.08 -4.32 15.49
C ASP A 231 -28.20 -2.81 15.21
N TRP A 232 -28.01 -2.40 13.96
CA TRP A 232 -28.25 -1.03 13.50
C TRP A 232 -29.75 -0.70 13.47
N ALA A 233 -30.57 -1.61 12.92
CA ALA A 233 -32.03 -1.42 12.86
C ALA A 233 -32.69 -1.33 14.24
N GLU A 234 -32.16 -2.06 15.22
CA GLU A 234 -32.69 -2.14 16.58
C GLU A 234 -32.02 -1.12 17.54
N GLY A 235 -31.16 -0.24 17.02
CA GLY A 235 -30.51 0.82 17.79
C GLY A 235 -29.46 0.33 18.80
N ARG A 236 -28.98 -0.91 18.67
CA ARG A 236 -27.89 -1.47 19.50
C ARG A 236 -26.51 -1.01 19.04
N ALA A 237 -26.33 -0.75 17.75
CA ALA A 237 -25.11 -0.19 17.20
C ALA A 237 -25.11 1.34 17.40
N VAL A 238 -24.42 1.81 18.44
CA VAL A 238 -24.32 3.25 18.76
C VAL A 238 -23.09 3.84 18.06
N PRO A 239 -23.24 4.75 17.06
CA PRO A 239 -22.12 5.20 16.22
C PRO A 239 -20.96 5.82 17.01
N ASP A 240 -21.26 6.63 18.02
CA ASP A 240 -20.22 7.29 18.83
C ASP A 240 -19.40 6.28 19.65
N GLU A 241 -20.04 5.22 20.17
CA GLU A 241 -19.36 4.15 20.89
C GLU A 241 -18.52 3.28 19.95
N ILE A 242 -19.05 2.98 18.75
CA ILE A 242 -18.33 2.23 17.72
C ILE A 242 -17.10 3.01 17.24
N TYR A 243 -17.25 4.31 17.04
CA TYR A 243 -16.16 5.20 16.69
C TYR A 243 -15.10 5.23 17.80
N ALA A 244 -15.51 5.32 19.07
CA ALA A 244 -14.62 5.28 20.21
C ALA A 244 -13.89 3.93 20.38
N ASP A 245 -14.58 2.80 20.17
CA ASP A 245 -14.02 1.43 20.25
C ASP A 245 -12.91 1.18 19.20
N GLN A 246 -12.97 1.90 18.09
CA GLN A 246 -11.99 1.82 17.00
C GLN A 246 -10.97 2.98 17.03
N GLN A 247 -10.82 3.68 18.17
CA GLN A 247 -9.82 4.75 18.34
C GLN A 247 -8.41 4.25 18.02
N GLY A 248 -7.73 4.96 17.12
CA GLY A 248 -6.39 4.61 16.62
C GLY A 248 -6.39 3.72 15.37
N ALA A 249 -7.52 3.12 14.99
CA ALA A 249 -7.69 2.41 13.72
C ALA A 249 -8.26 3.32 12.61
N TRP A 250 -8.98 4.38 12.99
CA TRP A 250 -9.46 5.38 12.05
C TRP A 250 -8.33 6.26 11.52
N SER A 251 -8.33 6.48 10.22
CA SER A 251 -7.61 7.58 9.57
C SER A 251 -8.57 8.77 9.48
N LEU A 252 -8.28 9.82 10.27
CA LEU A 252 -9.07 11.05 10.42
C LEU A 252 -8.45 12.21 9.65
#